data_AF-A0A8T3SVK9-F1
#
_entry.id   AF-A0A8T3SVK9-F1
#
_cell.length_a   1.000
_cell.length_b   1.000
_cell.length_c   1.000
_cell.angle_alpha   90.00
_cell.angle_beta   90.00
_cell.angle_gamma   90.00
#
_symmetry.space_group_name_H-M   'P 1'
#
loop_
_entity.id
_entity.type
_entity.pdbx_description
1 polymer ?
#
loop_
_entity_poly.entity_id
_entity_poly.type
_entity_poly.pdbx_seq_one_letter_code
_entity_poly.pdbx_strand_id
1 'polypeptide(L)'
;MTGSADITRVRWRASPCTTTQALAGSQTPAPLGKDEGALPAGELFPPLLADPRQPRFAAHYQAHDIPGAGFNAGLAAIGDSFALARAATRAGRFELGIQAGIFSLFNLDTASLNLINTDFVIGFPVSYRRGAFSARGRVYHQSSHLGDEFLLGNPGVERINLSYEDAELLLAYDLPGIRVYGGGGYIFAANPGLDPAHWHAGLETRWPGALGELDLVGAADLQ
;
A
#
# COMPACT_ATOMS: atom_id res chain seq x y z
N MET A 1 -40.34 18.74 -16.81
CA MET A 1 -40.52 17.52 -16.01
C MET A 1 -39.30 16.65 -16.21
N THR A 2 -38.40 16.64 -15.23
CA THR A 2 -37.14 15.88 -15.23
C THR A 2 -37.41 14.48 -14.69
N GLY A 3 -37.30 13.46 -15.53
CA GLY A 3 -37.45 12.06 -15.13
C GLY A 3 -36.17 11.55 -14.45
N SER A 4 -36.25 11.25 -13.16
CA SER A 4 -35.25 10.44 -12.47
C SER A 4 -35.43 8.98 -12.87
N ALA A 5 -34.38 8.34 -13.38
CA ALA A 5 -34.39 6.91 -13.65
C ALA A 5 -33.79 6.18 -12.44
N ASP A 6 -34.63 5.50 -11.66
CA ASP A 6 -34.21 4.63 -10.55
C ASP A 6 -33.57 3.35 -11.10
N ILE A 7 -32.24 3.25 -11.02
CA ILE A 7 -31.51 2.01 -11.28
C ILE A 7 -31.68 1.09 -10.07
N THR A 8 -32.70 0.24 -10.09
CA THR A 8 -33.06 -0.65 -8.95
C THR A 8 -32.42 -2.03 -9.01
N ARG A 9 -31.65 -2.38 -10.07
CA ARG A 9 -30.99 -3.69 -10.13
C ARG A 9 -29.83 -3.77 -11.13
N VAL A 10 -28.62 -4.02 -10.63
CA VAL A 10 -27.47 -4.45 -11.45
C VAL A 10 -27.40 -5.98 -11.42
N ARG A 11 -27.55 -6.65 -12.57
CA ARG A 11 -27.35 -8.10 -12.68
C ARG A 11 -25.95 -8.39 -13.22
N TRP A 12 -25.05 -8.80 -12.32
CA TRP A 12 -23.76 -9.33 -12.70
C TRP A 12 -23.91 -10.76 -13.20
N ARG A 13 -23.52 -11.04 -14.44
CA ARG A 13 -23.31 -12.41 -14.93
C ARG A 13 -21.83 -12.74 -14.76
N ALA A 14 -21.47 -13.40 -13.67
CA ALA A 14 -20.17 -14.03 -13.56
C ALA A 14 -20.20 -15.40 -14.23
N SER A 15 -19.21 -15.71 -15.06
CA SER A 15 -18.93 -17.09 -15.49
C SER A 15 -18.51 -17.90 -14.26
N PRO A 16 -18.90 -19.18 -14.13
CA PRO A 16 -18.50 -20.01 -13.00
C PRO A 16 -16.99 -20.22 -13.03
N CYS A 17 -16.28 -19.53 -12.12
CA CYS A 17 -14.88 -19.77 -11.87
C CYS A 17 -14.78 -21.13 -11.17
N THR A 18 -14.22 -22.13 -11.86
CA THR A 18 -14.04 -23.45 -11.26
C THR A 18 -12.84 -23.37 -10.31
N THR A 19 -13.10 -23.51 -9.02
CA THR A 19 -12.21 -23.22 -7.87
C THR A 19 -10.90 -24.04 -7.81
N THR A 20 -10.59 -24.86 -8.81
CA THR A 20 -9.51 -25.86 -8.70
C THR A 20 -8.13 -25.38 -9.17
N GLN A 21 -7.97 -24.13 -9.64
CA GLN A 21 -6.67 -23.63 -10.14
C GLN A 21 -6.01 -22.54 -9.28
N ALA A 22 -6.61 -22.09 -8.18
CA ALA A 22 -6.10 -20.95 -7.40
C ALA A 22 -5.18 -21.32 -6.20
N LEU A 23 -4.86 -22.60 -5.99
CA LEU A 23 -4.05 -23.06 -4.84
C LEU A 23 -2.66 -23.60 -5.21
N ALA A 24 -2.15 -23.33 -6.41
CA ALA A 24 -0.74 -23.55 -6.70
C ALA A 24 0.08 -22.43 -6.03
N GLY A 25 0.67 -22.77 -4.87
CA GLY A 25 1.42 -21.86 -3.99
C GLY A 25 2.37 -20.94 -4.74
N SER A 26 2.17 -19.64 -4.54
CA SER A 26 3.21 -18.66 -4.80
C SER A 26 4.21 -18.68 -3.64
N GLN A 27 5.49 -18.51 -3.98
CA GLN A 27 6.61 -18.22 -3.06
C GLN A 27 7.57 -19.36 -2.68
N THR A 28 7.89 -20.24 -3.62
CA THR A 28 9.32 -20.56 -3.82
C THR A 28 9.89 -19.46 -4.73
N PRO A 29 11.03 -18.82 -4.41
CA PRO A 29 11.65 -17.86 -5.32
C PRO A 29 11.78 -18.49 -6.70
N ALA A 30 11.22 -17.84 -7.72
CA ALA A 30 11.32 -18.33 -9.08
C ALA A 30 12.81 -18.58 -9.41
N PRO A 31 13.15 -19.76 -9.97
CA PRO A 31 14.54 -20.08 -10.30
C PRO A 31 15.14 -19.00 -11.21
N LEU A 32 16.44 -18.76 -11.02
CA LEU A 32 17.29 -17.67 -11.51
C LEU A 32 17.36 -17.42 -13.04
N GLY A 33 16.43 -17.92 -13.86
CA GLY A 33 16.55 -17.83 -15.32
C GLY A 33 15.26 -17.65 -16.14
N LYS A 34 14.11 -17.29 -15.55
CA LYS A 34 12.86 -17.11 -16.32
C LYS A 34 12.04 -15.85 -16.03
N ASP A 35 12.50 -14.97 -15.16
CA ASP A 35 11.70 -13.84 -14.68
C ASP A 35 12.37 -12.49 -14.97
N GLU A 36 13.09 -12.43 -16.09
CA GLU A 36 13.72 -11.23 -16.65
C GLU A 36 13.00 -10.80 -17.92
N GLY A 37 13.13 -9.53 -18.29
CA GLY A 37 12.41 -8.94 -19.42
C GLY A 37 11.23 -8.09 -18.95
N ALA A 38 10.25 -7.93 -19.84
CA ALA A 38 9.06 -7.13 -19.57
C ALA A 38 8.03 -7.91 -18.73
N LEU A 39 7.35 -7.19 -17.84
CA LEU A 39 6.25 -7.68 -17.01
C LEU A 39 6.58 -8.97 -16.23
N PRO A 40 7.69 -8.98 -15.46
CA PRO A 40 8.04 -10.13 -14.63
C PRO A 40 6.98 -10.37 -13.55
N ALA A 41 6.92 -11.60 -13.04
CA ALA A 41 6.03 -11.95 -11.95
C ALA A 41 6.57 -11.45 -10.60
N GLY A 42 5.66 -10.96 -9.76
CA GLY A 42 6.00 -10.43 -8.44
C GLY A 42 7.00 -9.27 -8.47
N GLU A 43 7.55 -8.96 -7.30
CA GLU A 43 8.40 -7.79 -7.09
C GLU A 43 9.74 -8.22 -6.47
N LEU A 44 10.82 -7.50 -6.81
CA LEU A 44 12.13 -7.72 -6.17
C LEU A 44 12.17 -7.27 -4.71
N PHE A 45 11.35 -6.28 -4.36
CA PHE A 45 11.15 -5.81 -3.00
C PHE A 45 9.68 -6.05 -2.62
N PRO A 46 9.38 -7.11 -1.85
CA PRO A 46 8.00 -7.44 -1.50
C PRO A 46 7.30 -6.30 -0.74
N PRO A 47 5.97 -6.14 -0.91
CA PRO A 47 5.19 -5.13 -0.20
C PRO A 47 5.37 -5.25 1.32
N LEU A 48 5.39 -4.11 2.00
CA LEU A 48 5.46 -4.07 3.46
C LEU A 48 4.11 -4.47 4.06
N LEU A 49 4.12 -5.36 5.04
CA LEU A 49 2.92 -5.97 5.60
C LEU A 49 2.24 -5.08 6.64
N ALA A 50 3.04 -4.38 7.45
CA ALA A 50 2.57 -3.53 8.54
C ALA A 50 2.52 -2.04 8.19
N ASP A 51 2.98 -1.66 7.00
CA ASP A 51 2.85 -0.29 6.50
C ASP A 51 1.39 -0.02 6.07
N PRO A 52 0.65 0.86 6.76
CA PRO A 52 -0.74 1.16 6.40
C PRO A 52 -0.84 1.96 5.09
N ARG A 53 0.26 2.51 4.58
CA ARG A 53 0.34 3.28 3.33
C ARG A 53 0.91 2.48 2.17
N GLN A 54 1.23 1.20 2.36
CA GLN A 54 1.66 0.33 1.26
C GLN A 54 0.47 0.08 0.31
N PRO A 55 0.58 0.42 -1.00
CA PRO A 55 -0.50 0.15 -1.95
C PRO A 55 -0.74 -1.36 -2.08
N ARG A 56 -1.94 -1.78 -1.64
CA ARG A 56 -2.45 -3.15 -1.67
C ARG A 56 -3.96 -3.13 -1.43
N PHE A 57 -4.64 -4.23 -1.73
CA PHE A 57 -6.01 -4.43 -1.25
C PHE A 57 -5.99 -4.75 0.26
N ALA A 58 -6.57 -3.87 1.08
CA ALA A 58 -6.60 -4.05 2.53
C ALA A 58 -7.73 -3.27 3.21
N ALA A 59 -8.04 -3.68 4.44
CA ALA A 59 -8.87 -2.94 5.37
C ALA A 59 -8.16 -2.91 6.74
N HIS A 60 -8.13 -1.74 7.38
CA HIS A 60 -7.47 -1.56 8.67
C HIS A 60 -8.41 -0.88 9.67
N TYR A 61 -8.26 -1.24 10.94
CA TYR A 61 -8.80 -0.50 12.06
C TYR A 61 -7.69 0.37 12.66
N GLN A 62 -8.00 1.61 13.00
CA GLN A 62 -7.07 2.56 13.59
C GLN A 62 -7.74 3.26 14.78
N ALA A 63 -7.01 3.43 15.87
CA ALA A 63 -7.42 4.31 16.96
C ALA A 63 -6.55 5.56 16.89
N HIS A 64 -7.18 6.73 16.72
CA HIS A 64 -6.51 8.02 16.66
C HIS A 64 -6.67 8.74 17.98
N ASP A 65 -5.54 9.17 18.55
CA ASP A 65 -5.49 10.04 19.73
C ASP A 65 -4.91 11.39 19.28
N ILE A 66 -5.75 12.43 19.30
CA ILE A 66 -5.39 13.78 18.90
C ILE A 66 -5.56 14.73 20.08
N PRO A 67 -4.80 15.83 20.19
CA PRO A 67 -4.94 16.74 21.32
C PRO A 67 -6.39 17.21 21.52
N GLY A 68 -7.00 16.78 22.63
CA GLY A 68 -8.38 17.14 23.00
C GLY A 68 -9.49 16.24 22.45
N ALA A 69 -9.18 15.18 21.67
CA ALA A 69 -10.17 14.23 21.16
C ALA A 69 -9.55 12.88 20.78
N GLY A 70 -10.36 11.84 20.68
CA GLY A 70 -9.95 10.57 20.08
C GLY A 70 -11.07 10.04 19.20
N PHE A 71 -10.74 9.25 18.19
CA PHE A 71 -11.73 8.58 17.37
C PHE A 71 -11.23 7.26 16.81
N ASN A 72 -12.15 6.34 16.57
CA ASN A 72 -11.88 5.08 15.88
C ASN A 72 -12.09 5.28 14.38
N ALA A 73 -11.15 4.78 13.58
CA ALA A 73 -11.16 4.94 12.15
C ALA A 73 -11.05 3.59 11.42
N GLY A 74 -11.70 3.52 10.28
CA GLY A 74 -11.53 2.45 9.30
C GLY A 74 -10.77 2.98 8.10
N LEU A 75 -9.72 2.28 7.67
CA LEU A 75 -9.03 2.57 6.41
C LEU A 75 -9.38 1.49 5.39
N ALA A 76 -9.98 1.86 4.27
CA ALA A 76 -10.15 1.00 3.11
C ALA A 76 -9.09 1.35 2.06
N ALA A 77 -8.31 0.36 1.63
CA ALA A 77 -7.22 0.55 0.69
C ALA A 77 -7.40 -0.33 -0.55
N ILE A 78 -7.18 0.26 -1.72
CA ILE A 78 -7.06 -0.45 -2.99
C ILE A 78 -5.82 0.08 -3.68
N GLY A 79 -4.92 -0.81 -4.06
CA GLY A 79 -3.70 -0.45 -4.76
C GLY A 79 -2.92 -1.68 -5.14
N ASP A 80 -1.88 -1.47 -5.92
CA ASP A 80 -0.95 -2.51 -6.31
C ASP A 80 0.39 -1.91 -6.72
N SER A 81 1.42 -2.75 -6.80
CA SER A 81 2.65 -2.41 -7.51
C SER A 81 2.88 -3.42 -8.63
N PHE A 82 3.32 -2.89 -9.77
CA PHE A 82 3.44 -3.66 -10.99
C PHE A 82 4.84 -3.50 -11.55
N ALA A 83 5.57 -4.62 -11.61
CA ALA A 83 6.88 -4.67 -12.22
C ALA A 83 6.74 -4.55 -13.75
N LEU A 84 7.41 -3.55 -14.33
CA LEU A 84 7.38 -3.28 -15.76
C LEU A 84 8.52 -3.97 -16.49
N ALA A 85 9.71 -3.97 -15.89
CA ALA A 85 10.89 -4.60 -16.47
C ALA A 85 11.85 -5.05 -15.38
N ARG A 86 12.48 -6.22 -15.57
CA ARG A 86 13.53 -6.72 -14.69
C ARG A 86 14.72 -7.23 -15.48
N ALA A 87 15.91 -6.94 -15.00
CA ALA A 87 17.16 -7.39 -15.60
C ALA A 87 18.14 -7.86 -14.52
N ALA A 88 18.90 -8.91 -14.81
CA ALA A 88 20.02 -9.34 -13.97
C ALA A 88 21.36 -8.79 -14.50
N THR A 89 22.23 -8.48 -13.56
CA THR A 89 23.63 -8.15 -13.80
C THR A 89 24.51 -8.98 -12.87
N ARG A 90 25.84 -8.92 -13.05
CA ARG A 90 26.78 -9.49 -12.06
C ARG A 90 26.63 -8.88 -10.66
N ALA A 91 26.10 -7.65 -10.57
CA ALA A 91 25.90 -6.95 -9.30
C ALA A 91 24.60 -7.35 -8.60
N GLY A 92 23.65 -8.00 -9.28
CA GLY A 92 22.33 -8.35 -8.74
C GLY A 92 21.21 -8.08 -9.75
N ARG A 93 19.96 -8.19 -9.30
CA ARG A 93 18.77 -7.95 -10.13
C ARG A 93 18.23 -6.55 -9.87
N PHE A 94 17.82 -5.88 -10.94
CA PHE A 94 17.17 -4.58 -10.92
C PHE A 94 15.79 -4.69 -11.56
N GLU A 95 14.85 -3.91 -11.06
CA GLU A 95 13.47 -3.88 -11.52
C GLU A 95 12.96 -2.44 -11.55
N LEU A 96 12.27 -2.09 -12.63
CA LEU A 96 11.51 -0.85 -12.77
C LEU A 96 10.03 -1.20 -12.65
N GLY A 97 9.27 -0.39 -11.92
CA GLY A 97 7.84 -0.61 -11.73
C GLY A 97 7.02 0.68 -11.73
N ILE A 98 5.73 0.49 -11.62
CA ILE A 98 4.74 1.51 -11.29
C ILE A 98 3.97 1.06 -10.05
N GLN A 99 3.59 2.01 -9.22
CA GLN A 99 2.82 1.76 -8.02
C GLN A 99 1.70 2.77 -7.95
N ALA A 100 0.48 2.32 -7.60
CA ALA A 100 -0.66 3.21 -7.43
C ALA A 100 -1.57 2.71 -6.32
N GLY A 101 -2.17 3.63 -5.57
CA GLY A 101 -3.04 3.30 -4.46
C GLY A 101 -4.03 4.40 -4.12
N ILE A 102 -5.14 3.99 -3.51
CA ILE A 102 -6.22 4.84 -3.01
C ILE A 102 -6.50 4.37 -1.57
N PHE A 103 -6.52 5.32 -0.64
CA PHE A 103 -6.72 5.07 0.78
C PHE A 103 -7.83 5.97 1.31
N SER A 104 -8.97 5.40 1.66
CA SER A 104 -10.13 6.14 2.19
C SER A 104 -10.26 5.90 3.69
N LEU A 105 -10.20 6.97 4.48
CA LEU A 105 -10.29 6.94 5.94
C LEU A 105 -11.70 7.35 6.38
N PHE A 106 -12.33 6.52 7.21
CA PHE A 106 -13.69 6.71 7.70
C PHE A 106 -13.71 6.87 9.22
N ASN A 107 -14.55 7.77 9.75
CA ASN A 107 -14.79 7.89 11.18
C ASN A 107 -15.86 6.89 11.64
N LEU A 108 -15.44 5.85 12.37
CA LEU A 108 -16.31 4.77 12.81
C LEU A 108 -17.22 5.15 13.99
N ASP A 109 -16.96 6.27 14.66
CA ASP A 109 -17.76 6.74 15.80
C ASP A 109 -18.98 7.58 15.36
N THR A 110 -19.10 7.87 14.05
CA THR A 110 -20.24 8.60 13.48
C THR A 110 -21.35 7.65 13.01
N ALA A 111 -22.60 8.12 13.05
CA ALA A 111 -23.77 7.30 12.69
C ALA A 111 -23.74 6.77 11.25
N SER A 112 -23.08 7.49 10.33
CA SER A 112 -23.00 7.14 8.91
C SER A 112 -21.62 6.67 8.46
N LEU A 113 -20.67 6.47 9.40
CA LEU A 113 -19.28 6.13 9.09
C LEU A 113 -18.65 7.15 8.13
N ASN A 114 -18.73 8.43 8.47
CA ASN A 114 -18.37 9.56 7.60
C ASN A 114 -16.97 9.42 7.00
N LEU A 115 -16.82 9.68 5.69
CA LEU A 115 -15.53 9.75 5.03
C LEU A 115 -14.78 11.01 5.49
N ILE A 116 -13.57 10.84 6.03
CA ILE A 116 -12.69 11.93 6.47
C ILE A 116 -11.90 12.46 5.27
N ASN A 117 -11.16 11.58 4.60
CA ASN A 117 -10.36 11.90 3.44
C ASN A 117 -10.12 10.66 2.57
N THR A 118 -9.73 10.90 1.33
CA THR A 118 -9.17 9.90 0.44
C THR A 118 -7.82 10.38 -0.09
N ASP A 119 -6.79 9.57 0.13
CA ASP A 119 -5.44 9.80 -0.38
C ASP A 119 -5.22 8.98 -1.66
N PHE A 120 -4.60 9.61 -2.66
CA PHE A 120 -4.26 9.04 -3.95
C PHE A 120 -2.74 9.07 -4.11
N VAL A 121 -2.13 7.92 -4.40
CA VAL A 121 -0.70 7.82 -4.65
C VAL A 121 -0.41 7.24 -6.02
N ILE A 122 0.59 7.78 -6.70
CA ILE A 122 1.21 7.18 -7.88
C ILE A 122 2.72 7.35 -7.81
N GLY A 123 3.47 6.28 -8.05
CA GLY A 123 4.92 6.27 -7.93
C GLY A 123 5.62 5.33 -8.90
N PHE A 124 6.92 5.55 -9.04
CA PHE A 124 7.79 4.83 -9.96
C PHE A 124 8.96 4.19 -9.21
N PRO A 125 8.78 2.98 -8.65
CA PRO A 125 9.84 2.29 -7.92
C PRO A 125 10.93 1.73 -8.85
N VAL A 126 12.16 1.83 -8.38
CA VAL A 126 13.33 1.08 -8.81
C VAL A 126 13.74 0.15 -7.68
N SER A 127 13.63 -1.15 -7.90
CA SER A 127 13.94 -2.17 -6.92
C SER A 127 15.23 -2.91 -7.28
N TYR A 128 15.97 -3.31 -6.27
CA TYR A 128 17.20 -4.09 -6.39
C TYR A 128 17.16 -5.29 -5.45
N ARG A 129 17.71 -6.43 -5.88
CA ARG A 129 17.88 -7.60 -5.01
C ARG A 129 19.15 -8.38 -5.31
N ARG A 130 19.86 -8.75 -4.25
CA ARG A 130 20.99 -9.69 -4.27
C ARG A 130 20.99 -10.57 -3.03
N GLY A 131 20.68 -11.86 -3.22
CA GLY A 131 20.59 -12.81 -2.11
C GLY A 131 19.47 -12.42 -1.13
N ALA A 132 19.85 -12.24 0.13
CA ALA A 132 18.97 -11.81 1.22
C ALA A 132 18.74 -10.29 1.26
N PHE A 133 19.56 -9.49 0.58
CA PHE A 133 19.43 -8.04 0.59
C PHE A 133 18.52 -7.57 -0.55
N SER A 134 17.63 -6.64 -0.26
CA SER A 134 16.82 -5.93 -1.24
C SER A 134 16.71 -4.43 -0.91
N ALA A 135 16.45 -3.62 -1.93
CA ALA A 135 16.24 -2.19 -1.80
C ALA A 135 15.13 -1.73 -2.75
N ARG A 136 14.42 -0.69 -2.37
CA ARG A 136 13.42 -0.01 -3.22
C ARG A 136 13.62 1.50 -3.08
N GLY A 137 14.02 2.15 -4.16
CA GLY A 137 13.93 3.60 -4.30
C GLY A 137 12.68 3.96 -5.08
N ARG A 138 11.93 4.99 -4.70
CA ARG A 138 10.79 5.48 -5.49
C ARG A 138 10.70 6.99 -5.46
N VAL A 139 10.24 7.57 -6.57
CA VAL A 139 9.64 8.91 -6.56
C VAL A 139 8.15 8.75 -6.72
N TYR A 140 7.37 9.46 -5.92
CA TYR A 140 5.92 9.37 -5.98
C TYR A 140 5.26 10.72 -5.72
N HIS A 141 4.05 10.85 -6.25
CA HIS A 141 3.13 11.94 -5.97
C HIS A 141 2.00 11.40 -5.10
N GLN A 142 1.67 12.14 -4.03
CA GLN A 142 0.48 11.91 -3.23
C GLN A 142 -0.39 13.15 -3.22
N SER A 143 -1.70 12.98 -3.36
CA SER A 143 -2.69 14.02 -3.11
C SER A 143 -3.78 13.52 -2.16
N SER A 144 -4.40 14.42 -1.43
CA SER A 144 -5.46 14.13 -0.47
C SER A 144 -6.69 14.97 -0.74
N HIS A 145 -7.86 14.34 -0.68
CA HIS A 145 -9.15 14.98 -0.86
C HIS A 145 -10.00 14.75 0.39
N LEU A 146 -10.43 15.83 1.05
CA LEU A 146 -11.37 15.75 2.17
C LEU A 146 -12.71 15.16 1.70
N GLY A 147 -13.28 14.30 2.54
CA GLY A 147 -14.62 13.75 2.36
C GLY A 147 -15.69 14.82 2.54
N ASP A 148 -16.79 14.68 1.80
CA ASP A 148 -17.91 15.60 1.88
C ASP A 148 -18.68 15.45 3.20
N GLU A 149 -18.85 14.24 3.75
CA GLU A 149 -19.47 14.09 5.07
C GLU A 149 -18.63 14.72 6.20
N PHE A 150 -17.31 14.74 6.07
CA PHE A 150 -16.45 15.49 6.98
C PHE A 150 -16.68 16.99 6.90
N LEU A 151 -16.78 17.55 5.68
CA LEU A 151 -17.06 18.98 5.49
C LEU A 151 -18.46 19.37 5.99
N LEU A 152 -19.47 18.53 5.76
CA LEU A 152 -20.84 18.75 6.24
C LEU A 152 -20.93 18.66 7.77
N GLY A 153 -20.17 17.75 8.38
CA GLY A 153 -20.11 17.59 9.84
C GLY A 153 -19.31 18.65 10.58
N ASN A 154 -18.48 19.42 9.86
CA ASN A 154 -17.55 20.40 10.45
C ASN A 154 -17.67 21.76 9.75
N PRO A 155 -18.81 22.48 9.92
CA PRO A 155 -19.01 23.78 9.31
C PRO A 155 -17.97 24.78 9.86
N GLY A 156 -17.15 25.34 8.96
CA GLY A 156 -16.06 26.26 9.30
C GLY A 156 -14.66 25.69 9.06
N VAL A 157 -14.52 24.40 8.75
CA VAL A 157 -13.26 23.85 8.24
C VAL A 157 -13.06 24.31 6.79
N GLU A 158 -11.95 24.99 6.54
CA GLU A 158 -11.52 25.31 5.18
C GLU A 158 -10.80 24.11 4.55
N ARG A 159 -11.18 23.78 3.32
CA ARG A 159 -10.53 22.71 2.58
C ARG A 159 -9.09 23.10 2.25
N ILE A 160 -8.16 22.22 2.63
CA ILE A 160 -6.76 22.27 2.23
C ILE A 160 -6.55 21.31 1.06
N ASN A 161 -5.86 21.76 0.01
CA ASN A 161 -5.44 20.91 -1.10
C ASN A 161 -4.06 20.33 -0.77
N LEU A 162 -4.04 19.29 0.07
CA LEU A 162 -2.80 18.62 0.45
C LEU A 162 -2.28 17.77 -0.72
N SER A 163 -1.09 18.10 -1.22
CA SER A 163 -0.37 17.31 -2.20
C SER A 163 1.13 17.44 -2.01
N TYR A 164 1.88 16.38 -2.30
CA TYR A 164 3.34 16.43 -2.24
C TYR A 164 4.01 15.41 -3.16
N GLU A 165 5.28 15.67 -3.47
CA GLU A 165 6.19 14.80 -4.19
C GLU A 165 7.36 14.41 -3.29
N ASP A 166 7.68 13.12 -3.27
CA ASP A 166 8.63 12.53 -2.34
C ASP A 166 9.57 11.53 -3.04
N ALA A 167 10.83 11.53 -2.62
CA ALA A 167 11.83 10.53 -2.97
C ALA A 167 12.14 9.67 -1.73
N GLU A 168 11.76 8.39 -1.78
CA GLU A 168 11.96 7.43 -0.69
C GLU A 168 12.98 6.36 -1.07
N LEU A 169 13.79 5.93 -0.10
CA LEU A 169 14.63 4.75 -0.20
C LEU A 169 14.40 3.84 1.01
N LEU A 170 14.03 2.59 0.75
CA LEU A 170 13.94 1.53 1.74
C LEU A 170 14.92 0.40 1.44
N LEU A 171 15.51 -0.14 2.50
CA LEU A 171 16.42 -1.28 2.48
C LEU A 171 15.80 -2.41 3.30
N ALA A 172 16.01 -3.66 2.88
CA ALA A 172 15.56 -4.83 3.63
C ALA A 172 16.58 -5.97 3.59
N TYR A 173 16.57 -6.78 4.64
CA TYR A 173 17.40 -7.96 4.77
C TYR A 173 16.59 -9.15 5.27
N ASP A 174 16.62 -10.24 4.50
CA ASP A 174 15.88 -11.47 4.79
C ASP A 174 16.76 -12.45 5.59
N LEU A 175 16.45 -12.59 6.87
CA LEU A 175 16.97 -13.64 7.75
C LEU A 175 16.05 -14.86 7.70
N PRO A 176 16.50 -16.05 8.17
CA PRO A 176 15.62 -17.19 8.32
C PRO A 176 14.40 -16.86 9.20
N GLY A 177 13.21 -16.84 8.58
CA GLY A 177 11.93 -16.59 9.24
C GLY A 177 11.60 -15.13 9.56
N ILE A 178 12.54 -14.20 9.39
CA ILE A 178 12.35 -12.78 9.71
C ILE A 178 12.91 -11.90 8.59
N ARG A 179 12.14 -10.90 8.15
CA ARG A 179 12.62 -9.80 7.32
C ARG A 179 12.71 -8.55 8.19
N VAL A 180 13.83 -7.85 8.14
CA VAL A 180 13.97 -6.51 8.73
C VAL A 180 14.11 -5.50 7.62
N TYR A 181 13.53 -4.32 7.80
CA TYR A 181 13.60 -3.25 6.81
C TYR A 181 13.65 -1.87 7.48
N GLY A 182 14.15 -0.90 6.72
CA GLY A 182 14.06 0.49 7.09
C GLY A 182 14.69 1.43 6.06
N GLY A 183 14.47 2.71 6.28
CA GLY A 183 14.91 3.77 5.40
C GLY A 183 14.19 5.07 5.70
N GLY A 184 13.95 5.87 4.67
CA GLY A 184 13.27 7.14 4.80
C GLY A 184 13.14 7.86 3.46
N GLY A 185 12.55 9.04 3.51
CA GLY A 185 12.33 9.85 2.33
C GLY A 185 12.49 11.34 2.57
N TYR A 186 12.36 12.08 1.48
CA TYR A 186 12.47 13.52 1.45
C TYR A 186 11.41 14.10 0.51
N ILE A 187 10.46 14.80 1.09
CA ILE A 187 9.46 15.58 0.39
C ILE A 187 10.13 16.81 -0.20
N PHE A 188 10.23 16.86 -1.53
CA PHE A 188 10.93 17.94 -2.25
C PHE A 188 9.97 18.97 -2.85
N ALA A 189 8.68 18.69 -2.90
CA ALA A 189 7.63 19.64 -3.23
C ALA A 189 6.36 19.30 -2.46
N ALA A 190 5.68 20.32 -1.93
CA ALA A 190 4.47 20.14 -1.13
C ALA A 190 3.58 21.39 -1.19
N ASN A 191 2.28 21.16 -1.07
CA ASN A 191 1.27 22.19 -0.87
C ASN A 191 0.24 21.66 0.14
N PRO A 192 0.06 22.29 1.31
CA PRO A 192 0.94 23.30 1.91
C PRO A 192 2.32 22.71 2.23
N GLY A 193 3.26 23.55 2.71
CA GLY A 193 4.57 23.06 3.15
C GLY A 193 4.45 22.04 4.28
N LEU A 194 5.25 20.97 4.20
CA LEU A 194 5.32 19.88 5.18
C LEU A 194 6.75 19.75 5.72
N ASP A 195 6.91 19.09 6.86
CA ASP A 195 8.22 18.65 7.30
C ASP A 195 8.79 17.65 6.27
N PRO A 196 9.96 17.94 5.68
CA PRO A 196 10.34 17.25 4.45
C PRO A 196 10.93 15.86 4.69
N ALA A 197 11.62 15.66 5.81
CA ALA A 197 12.31 14.40 6.09
C ALA A 197 11.42 13.48 6.94
N HIS A 198 11.36 12.22 6.53
CA HIS A 198 10.72 11.16 7.30
C HIS A 198 11.56 9.89 7.27
N TRP A 199 11.27 8.98 8.19
CA TRP A 199 11.95 7.70 8.31
C TRP A 199 10.92 6.61 8.56
N HIS A 200 11.33 5.38 8.31
CA HIS A 200 10.47 4.22 8.46
C HIS A 200 11.34 3.01 8.76
N ALA A 201 10.97 2.19 9.75
CA ALA A 201 11.59 0.91 10.02
C ALA A 201 10.59 -0.13 10.51
N GLY A 202 10.90 -1.40 10.29
CA GLY A 202 10.07 -2.48 10.77
C GLY A 202 10.65 -3.87 10.58
N LEU A 203 9.85 -4.86 11.00
CA LEU A 203 10.18 -6.27 10.88
C LEU A 203 8.93 -7.09 10.56
N GLU A 204 9.13 -8.20 9.87
CA GLU A 204 8.09 -9.12 9.42
C GLU A 204 8.53 -10.55 9.68
N THR A 205 7.60 -11.41 10.09
CA THR A 205 7.83 -12.82 10.36
C THR A 205 6.67 -13.65 9.84
N ARG A 206 6.97 -14.85 9.36
CA ARG A 206 5.97 -15.83 8.93
C ARG A 206 6.30 -17.18 9.57
N TRP A 207 5.28 -17.80 10.15
CA TRP A 207 5.31 -19.15 10.67
C TRP A 207 4.38 -20.02 9.83
N PRO A 208 4.90 -20.71 8.81
CA PRO A 208 4.09 -21.55 7.94
C PRO A 208 3.50 -22.74 8.69
N GLY A 209 2.23 -23.06 8.43
CA GLY A 209 1.52 -24.19 9.04
C GLY A 209 1.44 -24.15 10.57
N ALA A 210 1.59 -22.97 11.19
CA ALA A 210 1.58 -22.82 12.64
C ALA A 210 0.26 -23.26 13.28
N LEU A 211 -0.84 -23.22 12.50
CA LEU A 211 -2.15 -23.71 12.90
C LEU A 211 -2.69 -24.70 11.85
N GLY A 212 -1.90 -25.73 11.52
CA GLY A 212 -2.28 -26.76 10.55
C GLY A 212 -2.02 -26.30 9.12
N GLU A 213 -3.08 -26.06 8.34
CA GLU A 213 -2.97 -25.51 6.97
C GLU A 213 -2.86 -23.98 6.95
N LEU A 214 -2.92 -23.34 8.13
CA LEU A 214 -2.88 -21.89 8.26
C LEU A 214 -1.47 -21.41 8.61
N ASP A 215 -1.00 -20.45 7.82
CA ASP A 215 0.21 -19.67 8.11
C ASP A 215 -0.11 -18.54 9.06
N LEU A 216 0.75 -18.30 10.05
CA LEU A 216 0.71 -17.10 10.87
C LEU A 216 1.73 -16.07 10.36
N VAL A 217 1.33 -14.80 10.37
CA VAL A 217 2.18 -13.68 9.97
C VAL A 217 2.13 -12.64 11.08
N GLY A 218 3.30 -12.14 11.46
CA GLY A 218 3.45 -11.00 12.36
C GLY A 218 4.29 -9.92 11.69
N ALA A 219 3.93 -8.66 11.88
CA ALA A 219 4.72 -7.54 11.39
C ALA A 219 4.55 -6.34 12.31
N ALA A 220 5.60 -5.53 12.41
CA ALA A 220 5.62 -4.28 13.16
C ALA A 220 6.33 -3.21 12.35
N ASP A 221 5.88 -1.99 12.50
CA ASP A 221 6.19 -0.85 11.64
C ASP A 221 6.22 0.43 12.48
N LEU A 222 7.22 1.27 12.27
CA LEU A 222 7.45 2.53 12.97
C LEU A 222 7.80 3.60 11.94
N GLN A 223 7.06 4.71 11.97
CA GLN A 223 7.16 5.88 11.09
C GLN A 223 7.06 7.16 11.92
#